data_AF-A0A7C3X546-F1
#
_entry.id   AF-A0A7C3X546-F1
#
_cell.length_a   1.000
_cell.length_b   1.000
_cell.length_c   1.000
_cell.angle_alpha   90.00
_cell.angle_beta   90.00
_cell.angle_gamma   90.00
#
_symmetry.space_group_name_H-M   'P 1'
#
loop_
_entity.id
_entity.type
_entity.pdbx_description
1 polymer ?
#
loop_
_entity_poly.entity_id
_entity_poly.type
_entity_poly.pdbx_seq_one_letter_code
_entity_poly.pdbx_strand_id
1 'polypeptide(L)'
;MELPPQAVQLFAEEMAAKFLATVDPEGRPNVALIVTLQPPPDGRRDRLIFGEFLMWRSKEYLRENPRVGMACVNTRLKMVTLTGDFQGFERSGPYKEALDASPLMRYNAYSGVRSAGVIEVREVGEVRRASMLSIPVELARLKLRGKDGLPRGVMIPRLVREKFTMMTSIKALAVMGGDGYPRVIPVLPVAEKGEGMLLFRASAYNRELAEVRTPCPAAMALVTMDAKSYKVKGELLSSGKGYYALRVEEVYNAMPPRVGERIVPPEGEPADGAH
;
A
#
# COMPACT_ATOMS: atom_id res chain seq x y z
N MET A 1 -6.67 6.74 -20.29
CA MET A 1 -7.60 7.64 -19.58
C MET A 1 -6.78 8.80 -19.02
N GLU A 2 -7.28 10.04 -19.00
CA GLU A 2 -6.53 11.17 -18.42
C GLU A 2 -6.80 11.35 -16.92
N LEU A 3 -5.74 11.65 -16.17
CA LEU A 3 -5.77 12.01 -14.77
C LEU A 3 -6.42 13.40 -14.62
N PRO A 4 -7.43 13.54 -13.75
CA PRO A 4 -7.98 14.85 -13.42
C PRO A 4 -6.91 15.71 -12.72
N PRO A 5 -6.96 17.05 -12.84
CA PRO A 5 -5.93 17.94 -12.28
C PRO A 5 -5.66 17.72 -10.78
N GLN A 6 -6.69 17.39 -10.01
CA GLN A 6 -6.54 17.12 -8.58
C GLN A 6 -5.76 15.83 -8.29
N ALA A 7 -5.86 14.80 -9.14
CA ALA A 7 -5.08 13.58 -9.00
C ALA A 7 -3.61 13.83 -9.39
N VAL A 8 -3.38 14.57 -10.48
CA VAL A 8 -2.03 14.99 -10.89
C VAL A 8 -1.32 15.73 -9.76
N GLN A 9 -2.00 16.71 -9.14
CA GLN A 9 -1.48 17.45 -7.99
C GLN A 9 -1.13 16.54 -6.81
N LEU A 10 -2.03 15.62 -6.45
CA LEU A 10 -1.79 14.68 -5.34
C LEU A 10 -0.57 13.79 -5.59
N PHE A 11 -0.41 13.22 -6.79
CA PHE A 11 0.74 12.39 -7.12
C PHE A 11 2.04 13.20 -7.29
N ALA A 12 1.96 14.50 -7.55
CA ALA A 12 3.12 15.39 -7.58
C ALA A 12 3.60 15.78 -6.16
N GLU A 13 2.78 15.64 -5.12
CA GLU A 13 3.19 15.94 -3.75
C GLU A 13 4.29 14.97 -3.27
N GLU A 14 5.43 15.52 -2.82
CA GLU A 14 6.59 14.71 -2.39
C GLU A 14 6.34 13.97 -1.09
N MET A 15 5.67 14.61 -0.12
CA MET A 15 5.37 14.02 1.19
C MET A 15 4.14 13.11 1.18
N ALA A 16 3.49 12.91 0.04
CA ALA A 16 2.34 12.01 -0.04
C ALA A 16 2.78 10.55 0.05
N ALA A 17 2.01 9.75 0.80
CA ALA A 17 2.17 8.32 0.85
C ALA A 17 1.60 7.71 -0.43
N LYS A 18 2.45 7.05 -1.21
CA LYS A 18 2.10 6.51 -2.53
C LYS A 18 2.37 5.03 -2.56
N PHE A 19 1.34 4.27 -2.92
CA PHE A 19 1.37 2.81 -2.86
C PHE A 19 1.11 2.23 -4.23
N LEU A 20 1.77 1.12 -4.53
CA LEU A 20 1.59 0.33 -5.75
C LEU A 20 1.23 -1.11 -5.34
N ALA A 21 0.08 -1.57 -5.80
CA ALA A 21 -0.28 -2.98 -5.75
C ALA A 21 0.06 -3.70 -7.05
N THR A 22 0.52 -4.92 -6.88
CA THR A 22 0.95 -5.88 -7.90
C THR A 22 0.33 -7.23 -7.57
N VAL A 23 0.38 -8.18 -8.51
CA VAL A 23 -0.21 -9.51 -8.35
C VAL A 23 0.88 -10.55 -8.50
N ASP A 24 1.04 -11.44 -7.52
CA ASP A 24 2.00 -12.54 -7.61
C ASP A 24 1.50 -13.65 -8.56
N PRO A 25 2.36 -14.63 -8.93
CA PRO A 25 2.02 -15.66 -9.91
C PRO A 25 0.82 -16.52 -9.48
N GLU A 26 0.55 -16.62 -8.18
CA GLU A 26 -0.61 -17.34 -7.63
C GLU A 26 -1.90 -16.48 -7.64
N GLY A 27 -1.85 -15.27 -8.19
CA GLY A 27 -3.00 -14.37 -8.25
C GLY A 27 -3.26 -13.61 -6.95
N ARG A 28 -2.34 -13.63 -5.97
CA ARG A 28 -2.52 -12.94 -4.69
C ARG A 28 -1.98 -11.50 -4.78
N PRO A 29 -2.66 -10.53 -4.15
CA PRO A 29 -2.22 -9.15 -4.17
C PRO A 29 -0.96 -8.97 -3.31
N ASN A 30 -0.10 -8.05 -3.75
CA ASN A 30 1.03 -7.51 -3.02
C ASN A 30 0.96 -5.98 -3.07
N VAL A 31 1.42 -5.29 -2.04
CA VAL A 31 1.45 -3.82 -2.00
C VAL A 31 2.78 -3.32 -1.45
N ALA A 32 3.32 -2.28 -2.08
CA ALA A 32 4.56 -1.63 -1.67
C ALA A 32 4.39 -0.11 -1.64
N LEU A 33 5.14 0.54 -0.76
CA LEU A 33 5.30 2.00 -0.77
C LEU A 33 6.27 2.36 -1.90
N ILE A 34 5.80 3.19 -2.85
CA ILE A 34 6.58 3.68 -3.99
C ILE A 34 6.56 5.21 -3.95
N VAL A 35 7.44 5.79 -3.13
CA VAL A 35 7.49 7.24 -2.86
C VAL A 35 7.74 8.09 -4.13
N THR A 36 8.39 7.50 -5.13
CA THR A 36 8.74 8.14 -6.40
C THR A 36 7.63 8.10 -7.45
N LEU A 37 6.46 7.50 -7.14
CA LEU A 37 5.34 7.45 -8.07
C LEU A 37 4.80 8.87 -8.33
N GLN A 38 4.85 9.35 -9.57
CA GLN A 38 4.54 10.75 -9.90
C GLN A 38 4.09 10.92 -11.36
N PRO A 39 3.44 12.04 -11.72
CA PRO A 39 3.19 12.39 -13.11
C PRO A 39 4.50 12.52 -13.90
N PRO A 40 4.51 12.22 -15.21
CA PRO A 40 5.69 12.40 -16.04
C PRO A 40 6.06 13.88 -16.20
N PRO A 41 7.35 14.20 -16.42
CA PRO A 41 7.84 15.56 -16.59
C PRO A 41 7.38 16.23 -17.89
N ASP A 42 6.92 15.46 -18.87
CA ASP A 42 6.44 15.92 -20.17
C ASP A 42 4.99 16.47 -20.12
N GLY A 43 4.36 16.48 -18.95
CA GLY A 43 3.01 17.01 -18.73
C GLY A 43 1.88 16.08 -19.16
N ARG A 44 2.20 14.87 -19.67
CA ARG A 44 1.18 13.87 -20.00
C ARG A 44 0.38 13.47 -18.76
N ARG A 45 -0.92 13.28 -18.96
CA ARG A 45 -1.87 12.95 -17.87
C ARG A 45 -2.43 11.55 -17.99
N ASP A 46 -2.04 10.79 -18.99
CA ASP A 46 -2.50 9.42 -19.22
C ASP A 46 -1.65 8.36 -18.54
N ARG A 47 -0.60 8.77 -17.82
CA ARG A 47 0.39 7.86 -17.21
C ARG A 47 0.96 8.42 -15.92
N LEU A 48 1.53 7.51 -15.13
CA LEU A 48 2.43 7.81 -14.03
C LEU A 48 3.78 7.12 -14.27
N ILE A 49 4.81 7.67 -13.67
CA ILE A 49 6.16 7.09 -13.66
C ILE A 49 6.60 6.84 -12.23
N PHE A 50 7.48 5.87 -12.02
CA PHE A 50 8.09 5.62 -10.72
C PHE A 50 9.52 5.12 -10.87
N GLY A 51 10.33 5.28 -9.84
CA GLY A 51 11.68 4.75 -9.83
C GLY A 51 11.76 3.32 -9.31
N GLU A 52 12.51 2.46 -10.00
CA GLU A 52 12.89 1.13 -9.47
C GLU A 52 13.78 1.27 -8.23
N PHE A 53 13.15 1.32 -7.05
CA PHE A 53 13.81 1.40 -5.76
C PHE A 53 13.06 0.57 -4.71
N LEU A 54 13.78 -0.31 -4.00
CA LEU A 54 13.25 -1.17 -2.91
C LEU A 54 12.03 -2.03 -3.29
N MET A 55 11.92 -2.45 -4.56
CA MET A 55 10.71 -3.09 -5.10
C MET A 55 10.96 -4.44 -5.79
N TRP A 56 11.93 -5.23 -5.30
CA TRP A 56 12.39 -6.47 -5.95
C TRP A 56 11.27 -7.45 -6.32
N ARG A 57 10.43 -7.88 -5.35
CA ARG A 57 9.28 -8.76 -5.64
C ARG A 57 8.25 -8.12 -6.56
N SER A 58 7.93 -6.85 -6.33
CA SER A 58 6.97 -6.14 -7.17
C SER A 58 7.46 -6.08 -8.64
N LYS A 59 8.77 -5.95 -8.87
CA LYS A 59 9.35 -5.98 -10.21
C LYS A 59 9.21 -7.33 -10.89
N GLU A 60 9.40 -8.43 -10.17
CA GLU A 60 9.17 -9.79 -10.68
C GLU A 60 7.70 -9.96 -11.08
N TYR A 61 6.79 -9.59 -10.18
CA TYR A 61 5.35 -9.65 -10.42
C TYR A 61 4.90 -8.82 -11.63
N LEU A 62 5.46 -7.62 -11.80
CA LEU A 62 5.14 -6.75 -12.94
C LEU A 62 5.57 -7.32 -14.31
N ARG A 63 6.55 -8.23 -14.35
CA ARG A 63 6.97 -8.88 -15.59
C ARG A 63 5.97 -9.94 -16.05
N GLU A 64 5.30 -10.58 -15.11
CA GLU A 64 4.33 -11.64 -15.38
C GLU A 64 2.92 -11.10 -15.50
N ASN A 65 2.57 -10.10 -14.69
CA ASN A 65 1.27 -9.47 -14.69
C ASN A 65 1.41 -7.93 -14.67
N PRO A 66 1.09 -7.23 -15.79
CA PRO A 66 1.26 -5.79 -15.88
C PRO A 66 0.18 -5.00 -15.13
N ARG A 67 -0.87 -5.66 -14.61
CA ARG A 67 -1.99 -4.97 -13.98
C ARG A 67 -1.61 -4.46 -12.60
N VAL A 68 -1.87 -3.18 -12.37
CA VAL A 68 -1.53 -2.50 -11.12
C VAL A 68 -2.68 -1.71 -10.55
N GLY A 69 -2.64 -1.55 -9.23
CA GLY A 69 -3.48 -0.63 -8.47
C GLY A 69 -2.58 0.39 -7.79
N MET A 70 -3.04 1.62 -7.64
CA MET A 70 -2.26 2.66 -6.97
C MET A 70 -3.15 3.45 -6.02
N ALA A 71 -2.55 3.95 -4.94
CA ALA A 71 -3.18 4.96 -4.10
C ALA A 71 -2.19 6.04 -3.73
N CYS A 72 -2.67 7.27 -3.65
CA CYS A 72 -1.95 8.40 -3.08
C CYS A 72 -2.75 8.95 -1.91
N VAL A 73 -2.09 9.23 -0.79
CA VAL A 73 -2.68 9.88 0.39
C VAL A 73 -1.71 10.96 0.87
N ASN A 74 -2.14 12.22 0.85
CA ASN A 74 -1.30 13.31 1.35
C ASN A 74 -1.46 13.57 2.86
N THR A 75 -0.66 14.48 3.40
CA THR A 75 -0.64 14.85 4.83
C THR A 75 -1.96 15.49 5.32
N ARG A 76 -2.80 15.97 4.39
CA ARG A 76 -4.15 16.51 4.67
C ARG A 76 -5.25 15.45 4.57
N LEU A 77 -4.87 14.18 4.47
CA LEU A 77 -5.73 13.02 4.26
C LEU A 77 -6.60 13.12 3.00
N LYS A 78 -6.14 13.87 2.00
CA LYS A 78 -6.72 13.86 0.66
C LYS A 78 -6.11 12.68 -0.10
N MET A 79 -6.94 11.93 -0.79
CA MET A 79 -6.56 10.67 -1.39
C MET A 79 -7.24 10.40 -2.71
N VAL A 80 -6.60 9.56 -3.51
CA VAL A 80 -7.11 9.07 -4.79
C VAL A 80 -6.58 7.67 -5.04
N THR A 81 -7.39 6.83 -5.67
CA THR A 81 -7.05 5.48 -6.09
C THR A 81 -7.07 5.42 -7.62
N LEU A 82 -6.23 4.56 -8.19
CA LEU A 82 -6.10 4.39 -9.64
C LEU A 82 -5.91 2.90 -9.95
N THR A 83 -6.25 2.51 -11.18
CA THR A 83 -5.73 1.27 -11.78
C THR A 83 -5.04 1.60 -13.10
N GLY A 84 -4.14 0.71 -13.52
CA GLY A 84 -3.40 0.91 -14.74
C GLY A 84 -2.66 -0.34 -15.21
N ASP A 85 -1.99 -0.17 -16.34
CA ASP A 85 -1.21 -1.20 -17.00
C ASP A 85 0.24 -0.75 -17.07
N PHE A 86 1.12 -1.55 -16.47
CA PHE A 86 2.56 -1.34 -16.50
C PHE A 86 3.12 -1.61 -17.90
N GLN A 87 3.85 -0.64 -18.43
CA GLN A 87 4.37 -0.65 -19.81
C GLN A 87 5.84 -1.07 -19.92
N GLY A 88 6.52 -1.24 -18.78
CA GLY A 88 7.94 -1.61 -18.75
C GLY A 88 8.82 -0.59 -18.06
N PHE A 89 10.12 -0.88 -18.09
CA PHE A 89 11.18 -0.09 -17.48
C PHE A 89 12.03 0.59 -18.54
N GLU A 90 12.19 1.90 -18.41
CA GLU A 90 13.11 2.71 -19.22
C GLU A 90 14.42 2.94 -18.46
N ARG A 91 15.54 2.57 -19.07
CA ARG A 91 16.88 2.69 -18.46
C ARG A 91 17.59 3.99 -18.81
N SER A 92 17.00 4.82 -19.66
CA SER A 92 17.50 6.11 -20.14
C SER A 92 16.34 6.97 -20.61
N GLY A 93 16.57 8.28 -20.76
CA GLY A 93 15.57 9.21 -21.29
C GLY A 93 14.89 10.06 -20.21
N PRO A 94 13.91 10.88 -20.61
CA PRO A 94 13.40 11.98 -19.79
C PRO A 94 12.76 11.53 -18.48
N TYR A 95 12.12 10.35 -18.46
CA TYR A 95 11.48 9.83 -17.24
C TYR A 95 12.50 9.39 -16.20
N LYS A 96 13.58 8.74 -16.63
CA LYS A 96 14.67 8.35 -15.72
C LYS A 96 15.40 9.59 -15.20
N GLU A 97 15.71 10.54 -16.08
CA GLU A 97 16.40 11.78 -15.70
C GLU A 97 15.60 12.58 -14.66
N ALA A 98 14.28 12.68 -14.84
CA ALA A 98 13.41 13.34 -13.88
C ALA A 98 13.36 12.64 -12.51
N LEU A 99 13.39 11.30 -12.51
CA LEU A 99 13.42 10.51 -11.27
C LEU A 99 14.77 10.63 -10.54
N ASP A 100 15.88 10.60 -11.27
CA ASP A 100 17.22 10.79 -10.71
C ASP A 100 17.41 12.22 -10.14
N ALA A 101 16.81 13.24 -10.76
CA ALA A 101 16.84 14.62 -10.30
C ALA A 101 15.91 14.91 -9.09
N SER A 102 15.04 13.97 -8.72
CA SER A 102 14.08 14.12 -7.61
C SER A 102 14.81 14.44 -6.29
N PRO A 103 14.29 15.36 -5.45
CA PRO A 103 14.83 15.61 -4.11
C PRO A 103 14.93 14.33 -3.25
N LEU A 104 13.99 13.40 -3.41
CA LEU A 104 14.02 12.11 -2.73
C LEU A 104 15.27 11.29 -3.06
N MET A 105 15.81 11.41 -4.27
CA MET A 105 17.01 10.69 -4.71
C MET A 105 18.29 11.47 -4.40
N ARG A 106 18.24 12.81 -4.41
CA ARG A 106 19.39 13.68 -4.05
C ARG A 106 19.92 13.45 -2.63
N TYR A 107 19.05 13.08 -1.68
CA TYR A 107 19.45 12.77 -0.31
C TYR A 107 19.72 11.27 -0.05
N ASN A 108 19.38 10.39 -0.99
CA ASN A 108 19.63 8.95 -0.91
C ASN A 108 20.89 8.58 -1.71
N ALA A 109 22.05 9.06 -1.24
CA ALA A 109 23.34 9.09 -1.93
C ALA A 109 24.00 7.74 -2.31
N TYR A 110 23.29 6.60 -2.21
CA TYR A 110 23.87 5.27 -2.45
C TYR A 110 23.25 4.49 -3.62
N SER A 111 22.17 4.97 -4.23
CA SER A 111 21.61 4.30 -5.41
C SER A 111 20.67 5.24 -6.16
N GLY A 112 21.14 5.81 -7.27
CA GLY A 112 20.23 6.40 -8.25
C GLY A 112 19.17 5.39 -8.69
N VAL A 113 18.09 5.88 -9.29
CA VAL A 113 17.01 5.02 -9.75
C VAL A 113 17.54 4.12 -10.87
N ARG A 114 17.43 2.80 -10.72
CA ARG A 114 17.96 1.85 -11.72
C ARG A 114 17.29 2.03 -13.08
N SER A 115 15.97 2.25 -13.07
CA SER A 115 15.15 2.52 -14.24
C SER A 115 13.83 3.17 -13.84
N ALA A 116 13.23 3.90 -14.78
CA ALA A 116 11.90 4.47 -14.66
C ALA A 116 10.85 3.44 -15.10
N GLY A 117 9.95 3.03 -14.21
CA GLY A 117 8.77 2.27 -14.58
C GLY A 117 7.66 3.20 -15.07
N VAL A 118 6.95 2.80 -16.13
CA VAL A 118 5.83 3.56 -16.70
C VAL A 118 4.53 2.79 -16.51
N ILE A 119 3.49 3.48 -16.04
CA ILE A 119 2.14 2.92 -15.86
C ILE A 119 1.17 3.78 -16.65
N GLU A 120 0.48 3.18 -17.63
CA GLU A 120 -0.64 3.82 -18.29
C GLU A 120 -1.90 3.72 -17.42
N VAL A 121 -2.57 4.85 -17.24
CA VAL A 121 -3.74 4.95 -16.36
C VAL A 121 -4.98 4.45 -17.11
N ARG A 122 -5.62 3.45 -16.50
CA ARG A 122 -6.85 2.82 -16.98
C ARG A 122 -8.08 3.42 -16.32
N GLU A 123 -8.08 3.50 -15.00
CA GLU A 123 -9.20 3.98 -14.19
C GLU A 123 -8.72 4.97 -13.14
N VAL A 124 -9.53 6.01 -12.87
CA VAL A 124 -9.29 6.98 -11.81
C VAL A 124 -10.48 7.02 -10.86
N GLY A 125 -10.23 6.71 -9.60
CA GLY A 125 -11.20 6.88 -8.53
C GLY A 125 -11.46 8.34 -8.21
N GLU A 126 -12.57 8.60 -7.53
CA GLU A 126 -12.86 9.93 -7.01
C GLU A 126 -11.79 10.39 -6.01
N VAL A 127 -11.44 11.66 -6.11
CA VAL A 127 -10.58 12.30 -5.11
C VAL A 127 -11.40 12.55 -3.85
N ARG A 128 -11.02 11.91 -2.74
CA ARG A 128 -11.72 11.99 -1.45
C ARG A 128 -10.84 12.58 -0.38
N ARG A 129 -11.44 12.99 0.74
CA ARG A 129 -10.71 13.47 1.91
C ARG A 129 -11.32 12.88 3.18
N ALA A 130 -10.49 12.27 4.02
CA ALA A 130 -10.94 11.86 5.34
C ALA A 130 -11.01 13.08 6.27
N SER A 131 -12.01 13.10 7.15
CA SER A 131 -12.08 14.10 8.22
C SER A 131 -11.09 13.72 9.31
N MET A 132 -10.18 14.64 9.66
CA MET A 132 -9.25 14.42 10.78
C MET A 132 -9.99 14.11 12.10
N LEU A 133 -11.18 14.69 12.29
CA LEU A 133 -12.02 14.44 13.47
C LEU A 133 -12.66 13.05 13.47
N SER A 134 -12.86 12.42 12.30
CA SER A 134 -13.46 11.07 12.24
C SER A 134 -12.47 9.98 12.65
N ILE A 135 -11.17 10.20 12.46
CA ILE A 135 -10.11 9.22 12.76
C ILE A 135 -10.12 8.74 14.23
N PRO A 136 -10.06 9.63 15.25
CA PRO A 136 -10.11 9.19 16.65
C PRO A 136 -11.45 8.53 17.01
N VAL A 137 -12.56 9.00 16.46
CA VAL A 137 -13.90 8.41 16.67
C VAL A 137 -13.96 6.98 16.10
N GLU A 138 -13.47 6.78 14.89
CA GLU A 138 -13.39 5.47 14.25
C GLU A 138 -12.46 4.53 15.04
N LEU A 139 -11.30 5.01 15.49
CA LEU A 139 -10.40 4.21 16.32
C LEU A 139 -11.05 3.77 17.64
N ALA A 140 -11.78 4.67 18.32
CA ALA A 140 -12.52 4.33 19.53
C ALA A 140 -13.57 3.23 19.25
N ARG A 141 -14.31 3.34 18.15
CA ARG A 141 -15.28 2.31 17.72
C ARG A 141 -14.62 0.97 17.41
N LEU A 142 -13.43 0.96 16.82
CA LEU A 142 -12.66 -0.28 16.59
C LEU A 142 -12.22 -0.90 17.92
N LYS A 143 -11.76 -0.08 18.89
CA LYS A 143 -11.36 -0.55 20.21
C LYS A 143 -12.51 -1.09 21.05
N LEU A 144 -13.72 -0.51 20.94
CA LEU A 144 -14.91 -1.00 21.65
C LEU A 144 -15.47 -2.30 21.09
N ARG A 145 -15.08 -2.69 19.87
CA ARG A 145 -15.57 -3.91 19.24
C ARG A 145 -14.96 -5.15 19.91
N GLY A 146 -15.80 -6.14 20.22
CA GLY A 146 -15.38 -7.43 20.77
C GLY A 146 -14.44 -8.19 19.83
N LYS A 147 -13.73 -9.18 20.39
CA LYS A 147 -12.83 -10.09 19.65
C LYS A 147 -13.48 -11.45 19.33
N ASP A 148 -14.73 -11.64 19.73
CA ASP A 148 -15.40 -12.94 19.74
C ASP A 148 -15.58 -13.47 18.32
N GLY A 149 -15.22 -14.74 18.12
CA GLY A 149 -15.32 -15.44 16.84
C GLY A 149 -14.29 -15.03 15.79
N LEU A 150 -13.31 -14.16 16.10
CA LEU A 150 -12.22 -13.88 15.16
C LEU A 150 -11.22 -15.06 15.14
N PRO A 151 -10.86 -15.58 13.95
CA PRO A 151 -9.84 -16.61 13.83
C PRO A 151 -8.46 -16.07 14.26
N ARG A 152 -7.51 -16.98 14.47
CA ARG A 152 -6.12 -16.60 14.83
C ARG A 152 -5.28 -16.42 13.57
N GLY A 153 -4.48 -15.35 13.57
CA GLY A 153 -3.38 -15.16 12.62
C GLY A 153 -2.03 -15.35 13.30
N VAL A 154 -0.96 -15.17 12.54
CA VAL A 154 0.40 -15.13 13.05
C VAL A 154 0.59 -13.91 13.94
N MET A 155 1.29 -14.11 15.07
CA MET A 155 1.58 -13.05 16.02
C MET A 155 2.39 -11.93 15.35
N ILE A 156 1.85 -10.71 15.35
CA ILE A 156 2.54 -9.55 14.81
C ILE A 156 3.54 -9.06 15.86
N PRO A 157 4.85 -8.94 15.54
CA PRO A 157 5.84 -8.43 16.47
C PRO A 157 5.44 -7.07 17.01
N ARG A 158 5.67 -6.82 18.30
CA ARG A 158 5.23 -5.61 19.00
C ARG A 158 5.57 -4.32 18.24
N LEU A 159 6.80 -4.22 17.72
CA LEU A 159 7.27 -3.06 16.96
C LEU A 159 6.42 -2.81 15.70
N VAL A 160 6.13 -3.86 14.94
CA VAL A 160 5.34 -3.80 13.70
C VAL A 160 3.90 -3.44 14.03
N ARG A 161 3.33 -4.11 15.04
CA ARG A 161 1.97 -3.86 15.53
C ARG A 161 1.77 -2.40 15.96
N GLU A 162 2.70 -1.86 16.75
CA GLU A 162 2.61 -0.46 17.22
C GLU A 162 2.53 0.51 16.03
N LYS A 163 3.25 0.24 14.93
CA LYS A 163 3.14 1.05 13.71
C LYS A 163 1.84 0.85 12.94
N PHE A 164 1.29 -0.37 12.88
CA PHE A 164 -0.03 -0.61 12.27
C PHE A 164 -1.17 0.06 13.05
N THR A 165 -1.10 0.07 14.37
CA THR A 165 -2.16 0.65 15.23
C THR A 165 -1.98 2.15 15.49
N MET A 166 -0.86 2.73 15.07
CA MET A 166 -0.60 4.17 15.20
C MET A 166 -1.61 4.98 14.38
N MET A 167 -2.22 5.98 15.00
CA MET A 167 -3.25 6.81 14.35
C MET A 167 -2.70 7.64 13.18
N THR A 168 -1.45 8.08 13.28
CA THR A 168 -0.78 8.93 12.29
C THR A 168 -0.14 8.17 11.15
N SER A 169 -0.09 6.84 11.19
CA SER A 169 0.40 6.06 10.05
C SER A 169 -0.71 5.85 9.02
N ILE A 170 -0.33 5.88 7.75
CA ILE A 170 -1.23 5.62 6.63
C ILE A 170 -1.08 4.16 6.25
N LYS A 171 -2.19 3.44 6.06
CA LYS A 171 -2.18 2.07 5.55
C LYS A 171 -2.88 2.00 4.21
N ALA A 172 -2.43 1.07 3.39
CA ALA A 172 -2.99 0.75 2.10
C ALA A 172 -3.25 -0.75 2.04
N LEU A 173 -4.51 -1.13 1.94
CA LEU A 173 -4.96 -2.49 1.76
C LEU A 173 -5.03 -2.80 0.26
N ALA A 174 -4.38 -3.86 -0.18
CA ALA A 174 -4.48 -4.39 -1.53
C ALA A 174 -5.33 -5.67 -1.56
N VAL A 175 -6.28 -5.69 -2.49
CA VAL A 175 -7.18 -6.82 -2.77
C VAL A 175 -7.34 -6.96 -4.29
N MET A 176 -7.74 -8.13 -4.76
CA MET A 176 -8.09 -8.31 -6.18
C MET A 176 -9.48 -7.75 -6.47
N GLY A 177 -9.58 -6.90 -7.50
CA GLY A 177 -10.86 -6.45 -8.05
C GLY A 177 -11.52 -7.55 -8.90
N GLY A 178 -12.84 -7.50 -9.03
CA GLY A 178 -13.61 -8.46 -9.85
C GLY A 178 -13.31 -8.38 -11.35
N ASP A 179 -12.68 -7.30 -11.81
CA ASP A 179 -12.20 -7.07 -13.18
C ASP A 179 -10.77 -7.61 -13.42
N GLY A 180 -10.16 -8.24 -12.41
CA GLY A 180 -8.81 -8.79 -12.49
C GLY A 180 -7.68 -7.78 -12.29
N TYR A 181 -7.99 -6.54 -11.89
CA TYR A 181 -6.98 -5.54 -11.49
C TYR A 181 -6.90 -5.45 -9.96
N PRO A 182 -5.69 -5.42 -9.36
CA PRO A 182 -5.57 -5.18 -7.93
C PRO A 182 -6.07 -3.77 -7.59
N ARG A 183 -6.75 -3.62 -6.45
CA ARG A 183 -7.21 -2.34 -5.90
C ARG A 183 -6.38 -1.99 -4.69
N VAL A 184 -6.09 -0.70 -4.51
CA VAL A 184 -5.40 -0.18 -3.32
C VAL A 184 -6.35 0.73 -2.56
N ILE A 185 -6.78 0.28 -1.39
CA ILE A 185 -7.79 0.95 -0.57
C ILE A 185 -7.09 1.56 0.64
N PRO A 186 -7.08 2.90 0.80
CA PRO A 186 -6.56 3.54 2.00
C PRO A 186 -7.34 3.10 3.25
N VAL A 187 -6.61 2.80 4.32
CA VAL A 187 -7.15 2.47 5.64
C VAL A 187 -6.38 3.28 6.67
N LEU A 188 -7.07 4.13 7.43
CA LEU A 188 -6.42 5.05 8.37
C LEU A 188 -6.38 4.47 9.79
N PRO A 189 -7.52 4.36 10.53
CA PRO A 189 -7.52 3.70 11.82
C PRO A 189 -7.54 2.18 11.63
N VAL A 190 -6.60 1.51 12.31
CA VAL A 190 -6.54 0.06 12.44
C VAL A 190 -6.35 -0.26 13.92
N ALA A 191 -7.05 -1.27 14.42
CA ALA A 191 -6.86 -1.81 15.76
C ALA A 191 -6.47 -3.28 15.67
N GLU A 192 -5.59 -3.75 16.56
CA GLU A 192 -5.37 -5.19 16.71
C GLU A 192 -6.48 -5.80 17.58
N LYS A 193 -6.98 -6.99 17.22
CA LYS A 193 -8.02 -7.71 17.97
C LYS A 193 -7.73 -9.21 18.10
N GLY A 194 -7.10 -9.61 19.20
CA GLY A 194 -6.63 -10.99 19.36
C GLY A 194 -5.29 -11.19 18.67
N GLU A 195 -4.94 -12.43 18.38
CA GLU A 195 -3.62 -12.76 17.81
C GLU A 195 -3.65 -12.62 16.28
N GLY A 196 -2.85 -11.68 15.76
CA GLY A 196 -2.64 -11.56 14.32
C GLY A 196 -3.81 -10.98 13.52
N MET A 197 -4.75 -10.30 14.18
CA MET A 197 -5.94 -9.74 13.51
C MET A 197 -5.91 -8.23 13.50
N LEU A 198 -5.92 -7.63 12.32
CA LEU A 198 -6.01 -6.18 12.12
C LEU A 198 -7.44 -5.79 11.72
N LEU A 199 -8.16 -5.15 12.62
CA LEU A 199 -9.54 -4.71 12.46
C LEU A 199 -9.62 -3.27 11.98
N PHE A 200 -10.45 -3.01 10.97
CA PHE A 200 -10.75 -1.70 10.43
C PHE A 200 -12.19 -1.64 9.89
N ARG A 201 -12.60 -0.47 9.38
CA ARG A 201 -13.98 -0.24 8.95
C ARG A 201 -14.03 0.48 7.60
N ALA A 202 -15.07 0.17 6.83
CA ALA A 202 -15.49 1.01 5.71
C ALA A 202 -16.07 2.34 6.22
N SER A 203 -15.62 3.42 5.60
CA SER A 203 -15.86 4.82 5.89
C SER A 203 -16.02 5.60 4.59
N ALA A 204 -16.42 6.88 4.65
CA ALA A 204 -16.71 7.68 3.46
C ALA A 204 -15.53 7.79 2.48
N TYR A 205 -14.30 7.79 2.98
CA TYR A 205 -13.09 7.92 2.16
C TYR A 205 -12.68 6.61 1.45
N ASN A 206 -13.05 5.45 2.00
CA ASN A 206 -12.68 4.12 1.49
C ASN A 206 -13.90 3.25 1.20
N ARG A 207 -14.96 3.86 0.64
CA ARG A 207 -16.25 3.18 0.36
C ARG A 207 -16.11 1.91 -0.51
N GLU A 208 -15.08 1.86 -1.36
CA GLU A 208 -14.71 0.69 -2.18
C GLU A 208 -14.50 -0.58 -1.33
N LEU A 209 -14.12 -0.44 -0.06
CA LEU A 209 -14.00 -1.57 0.86
C LEU A 209 -15.32 -2.32 1.05
N ALA A 210 -16.47 -1.63 0.93
CA ALA A 210 -17.79 -2.24 1.05
C ALA A 210 -18.13 -3.17 -0.13
N GLU A 211 -17.44 -3.04 -1.26
CA GLU A 211 -17.65 -3.81 -2.48
C GLU A 211 -16.74 -5.04 -2.55
N VAL A 212 -15.76 -5.14 -1.65
CA VAL A 212 -14.81 -6.25 -1.60
C VAL A 212 -15.50 -7.54 -1.16
N ARG A 213 -15.43 -8.56 -2.01
CA ARG A 213 -15.93 -9.90 -1.69
C ARG A 213 -14.96 -10.55 -0.69
N THR A 214 -15.49 -11.01 0.44
CA THR A 214 -14.74 -11.70 1.48
C THR A 214 -15.33 -13.10 1.71
N PRO A 215 -14.53 -14.09 2.13
CA PRO A 215 -13.09 -14.01 2.39
C PRO A 215 -12.26 -13.88 1.11
N CYS A 216 -11.13 -13.17 1.16
CA CYS A 216 -10.20 -13.08 0.02
C CYS A 216 -8.74 -12.84 0.46
N PRO A 217 -7.75 -13.25 -0.35
CA PRO A 217 -6.36 -12.87 -0.13
C PRO A 217 -6.18 -11.34 -0.15
N ALA A 218 -5.35 -10.84 0.77
CA ALA A 218 -5.07 -9.42 0.89
C ALA A 218 -3.64 -9.15 1.38
N ALA A 219 -3.13 -7.98 1.04
CA ALA A 219 -1.87 -7.46 1.57
C ALA A 219 -2.09 -6.06 2.13
N MET A 220 -1.43 -5.69 3.21
CA MET A 220 -1.49 -4.33 3.75
C MET A 220 -0.09 -3.80 3.99
N ALA A 221 0.22 -2.64 3.42
CA ALA A 221 1.43 -1.88 3.75
C ALA A 221 1.07 -0.66 4.58
N LEU A 222 2.00 -0.21 5.41
CA LEU A 222 1.89 1.05 6.13
C LEU A 222 3.08 1.96 5.84
N VAL A 223 2.89 3.26 6.05
CA VAL A 223 3.99 4.21 6.25
C VAL A 223 3.67 5.14 7.41
N THR A 224 4.67 5.46 8.21
CA THR A 224 4.58 6.44 9.29
C THR A 224 5.16 7.79 8.85
N MET A 225 4.92 8.84 9.64
CA MET A 225 5.50 10.17 9.39
C MET A 225 7.03 10.19 9.53
N ASP A 226 7.61 9.28 10.32
CA ASP A 226 9.05 9.03 10.41
C ASP A 226 9.56 8.05 9.32
N ALA A 227 8.83 7.94 8.20
CA ALA A 227 9.15 7.13 7.03
C ALA A 227 9.47 5.65 7.32
N LYS A 228 8.85 5.05 8.34
CA LYS A 228 8.93 3.62 8.61
C LYS A 228 7.82 2.88 7.89
N SER A 229 8.15 1.78 7.23
CA SER A 229 7.20 0.96 6.51
C SER A 229 7.32 -0.52 6.86
N TYR A 230 6.17 -1.17 6.99
CA TYR A 230 6.03 -2.61 7.16
C TYR A 230 4.91 -3.11 6.25
N LYS A 231 4.93 -4.40 5.95
CA LYS A 231 3.92 -5.06 5.13
C LYS A 231 3.46 -6.34 5.80
N VAL A 232 2.17 -6.63 5.69
CA VAL A 232 1.58 -7.91 6.08
C VAL A 232 0.83 -8.51 4.89
N LYS A 233 0.77 -9.83 4.81
CA LYS A 233 -0.11 -10.58 3.91
C LYS A 233 -0.99 -11.54 4.72
N GLY A 234 -2.15 -11.86 4.17
CA GLY A 234 -3.04 -12.87 4.73
C GLY A 234 -4.43 -12.81 4.10
N GLU A 235 -5.46 -13.05 4.90
CA GLU A 235 -6.83 -13.19 4.44
C GLU A 235 -7.73 -12.08 5.01
N LEU A 236 -8.43 -11.38 4.14
CA LEU A 236 -9.43 -10.38 4.51
C LEU A 236 -10.77 -11.05 4.77
N LEU A 237 -11.33 -10.79 5.95
CA LEU A 237 -12.60 -11.33 6.42
C LEU A 237 -13.58 -10.19 6.68
N SER A 238 -14.87 -10.41 6.38
CA SER A 238 -15.92 -9.55 6.92
C SER A 238 -16.13 -9.87 8.40
N SER A 239 -16.22 -8.83 9.22
CA SER A 239 -16.67 -8.94 10.61
C SER A 239 -18.15 -8.49 10.73
N GLY A 240 -18.77 -7.98 9.67
CA GLY A 240 -20.16 -7.50 9.69
C GLY A 240 -20.32 -6.06 10.20
N LYS A 241 -21.46 -5.44 9.86
CA LYS A 241 -21.77 -4.01 10.10
C LYS A 241 -20.73 -3.04 9.47
N GLY A 242 -20.13 -3.43 8.34
CA GLY A 242 -19.12 -2.63 7.63
C GLY A 242 -17.70 -2.70 8.23
N TYR A 243 -17.44 -3.66 9.11
CA TYR A 243 -16.11 -3.91 9.67
C TYR A 243 -15.44 -5.08 8.97
N TYR A 244 -14.13 -4.99 8.86
CA TYR A 244 -13.28 -5.95 8.18
C TYR A 244 -12.09 -6.28 9.07
N ALA A 245 -11.63 -7.52 8.99
CA ALA A 245 -10.49 -8.00 9.74
C ALA A 245 -9.52 -8.67 8.78
N LEU A 246 -8.26 -8.23 8.78
CA LEU A 246 -7.18 -8.93 8.09
C LEU A 246 -6.56 -9.94 9.06
N ARG A 247 -6.74 -11.22 8.77
CA ARG A 247 -6.04 -12.32 9.43
C ARG A 247 -4.64 -12.40 8.84
N VAL A 248 -3.64 -11.99 9.62
CA VAL A 248 -2.25 -11.93 9.18
C VAL A 248 -1.67 -13.34 9.15
N GLU A 249 -1.01 -13.68 8.06
CA GLU A 249 -0.30 -14.95 7.86
C GLU A 249 1.20 -14.72 7.70
N GLU A 250 1.58 -13.55 7.18
CA GLU A 250 2.97 -13.21 6.90
C GLU A 250 3.25 -11.75 7.26
N VAL A 251 4.41 -11.49 7.84
CA VAL A 251 4.87 -10.14 8.25
C VAL A 251 6.23 -9.87 7.61
N TYR A 252 6.40 -8.71 7.01
CA TYR A 252 7.58 -8.32 6.24
C TYR A 252 8.09 -6.93 6.63
N ASN A 253 9.42 -6.80 6.63
CA ASN A 253 10.04 -5.48 6.63
C ASN A 253 9.96 -4.88 5.22
N ALA A 254 9.57 -3.61 5.12
CA ALA A 254 9.48 -2.90 3.84
C ALA A 254 10.56 -1.81 3.71
N MET A 255 11.55 -1.79 4.62
CA MET A 255 12.59 -0.76 4.71
C MET A 255 14.00 -1.34 4.56
N PRO A 256 14.98 -0.54 4.08
CA PRO A 256 16.38 -0.91 4.10
C PRO A 256 16.89 -1.20 5.53
N PRO A 257 17.92 -2.04 5.69
CA PRO A 257 18.59 -2.85 4.65
C PRO A 257 17.83 -4.15 4.30
N ARG A 258 16.89 -4.59 5.15
CA ARG A 258 16.23 -5.90 5.07
C ARG A 258 14.88 -5.86 4.34
N VAL A 259 14.85 -5.31 3.13
CA VAL A 259 13.60 -5.12 2.36
C VAL A 259 13.05 -6.45 1.87
N GLY A 260 11.81 -6.77 2.24
CA GLY A 260 11.14 -8.01 1.84
C GLY A 260 11.56 -9.23 2.65
N GLU A 261 12.37 -9.05 3.70
CA GLU A 261 12.65 -10.08 4.68
C GLU A 261 11.41 -10.33 5.54
N ARG A 262 11.10 -11.62 5.74
CA ARG A 262 9.99 -12.06 6.58
C ARG A 262 10.42 -11.94 8.05
N ILE A 263 9.66 -11.21 8.85
CA ILE A 263 10.00 -10.91 10.26
C ILE A 263 9.58 -12.07 11.17
N VAL A 264 8.49 -12.77 10.82
CA VAL A 264 8.00 -13.91 11.60
C VAL A 264 8.15 -15.17 10.74
N PRO A 265 9.02 -16.12 11.12
CA PRO A 265 9.16 -17.37 10.39
C PRO A 265 7.86 -18.19 10.44
N PRO A 266 7.60 -19.05 9.45
CA PRO A 266 6.49 -20.01 9.52
C PRO A 266 6.66 -20.93 10.75
N GLU A 267 5.55 -21.44 11.28
CA GLU A 267 5.60 -22.37 12.42
C GLU A 267 6.52 -23.55 12.10
N GLY A 268 7.62 -23.69 12.85
CA GLY A 268 8.61 -24.76 12.70
C GLY A 268 9.99 -24.35 12.16
N GLU A 269 10.17 -23.12 11.68
CA GLU A 269 11.50 -22.61 11.30
C GLU A 269 12.06 -21.64 12.36
N PRO A 270 13.31 -21.82 12.82
CA PRO A 270 13.92 -20.84 13.72
C PRO A 270 14.04 -19.47 13.03
N ALA A 271 13.79 -18.41 13.79
CA ALA A 271 14.00 -17.04 13.33
C ALA A 271 15.51 -16.82 13.12
N ASP A 272 15.95 -16.95 11.87
CA ASP A 272 17.36 -16.77 11.55
C ASP A 272 17.74 -15.28 11.65
N GLY A 273 18.76 -14.98 12.46
CA GLY A 273 19.46 -13.70 12.43
C GLY A 273 19.02 -12.62 13.42
N ALA A 274 19.08 -12.91 14.72
CA ALA A 274 19.39 -11.90 15.74
C ALA A 274 20.92 -11.74 15.83
N HIS A 275 21.46 -10.81 15.04
CA HIS A 275 22.77 -10.20 15.23
C HIS A 275 22.62 -8.69 15.13
#